data_AF-A0A3A9BSE2-F1
#
_entry.id   AF-A0A3A9BSE2-F1
#
_cell.length_a   1.000
_cell.length_b   1.000
_cell.length_c   1.000
_cell.angle_alpha   90.00
_cell.angle_beta   90.00
_cell.angle_gamma   90.00
#
_symmetry.space_group_name_H-M   'P 1'
#
loop_
_entity.id
_entity.type
_entity.pdbx_description
1 polymer ?
#
loop_
_entity_poly.entity_id
_entity_poly.type
_entity_poly.pdbx_seq_one_letter_code
_entity_poly.pdbx_strand_id
1 'polypeptide(L)'
;MQIIFDAIAEWLKGLLVAGIMGNLGGLFDNVNAQVGEIADQVGTAPAAWNAGVFSMIRQLSETVILPIAGLVLTFVMCYELIQLLIERNNLHDIDTWIFFKWIFKTFCAILILSNTFNIVMGVFDMAQSVVQQSAGLIQGSTEITPDMLADMETQLEAMELGPLLGLWLQSFFVGFTMTALNIVIFVIVYGRMIEIYRASRSAAFHPKAVRGHFGNPALASR
;
A
#
# COMPACT_ATOMS: atom_id res chain seq x y z
N MET A 1 -45.41 41.15 15.87
CA MET A 1 -45.01 39.81 16.33
C MET A 1 -44.39 39.01 15.18
N GLN A 2 -45.03 38.92 14.01
CA GLN A 2 -44.46 38.28 12.81
C GLN A 2 -43.12 38.91 12.34
N ILE A 3 -43.04 40.25 12.26
CA ILE A 3 -41.81 40.98 11.87
C ILE A 3 -40.59 40.63 12.76
N ILE A 4 -40.81 40.37 14.05
CA ILE A 4 -39.72 40.00 14.99
C ILE A 4 -39.30 38.55 14.75
N PHE A 5 -40.25 37.64 14.51
CA PHE A 5 -39.95 36.24 14.19
C PHE A 5 -39.26 36.09 12.83
N ASP A 6 -39.67 36.86 11.82
CA ASP A 6 -39.04 36.86 10.50
C ASP A 6 -37.62 37.44 10.55
N ALA A 7 -37.40 38.54 11.27
CA ALA A 7 -36.07 39.10 11.47
C ALA A 7 -35.12 38.16 12.24
N ILE A 8 -35.65 37.44 13.24
CA ILE A 8 -34.88 36.41 13.97
C ILE A 8 -34.59 35.21 13.06
N ALA A 9 -35.53 34.81 12.20
CA ALA A 9 -35.35 33.71 11.26
C ALA A 9 -34.27 34.02 10.20
N GLU A 10 -34.29 35.23 9.63
CA GLU A 10 -33.28 35.72 8.69
C GLU A 10 -31.88 35.77 9.34
N TRP A 11 -31.80 36.30 10.57
CA TRP A 11 -30.56 36.33 11.34
C TRP A 11 -30.02 34.92 11.65
N LEU A 12 -30.89 33.99 12.03
CA LEU A 12 -30.52 32.60 12.32
C LEU A 12 -30.08 31.86 11.05
N LYS A 13 -30.73 32.11 9.90
CA LYS A 13 -30.31 31.60 8.59
C LYS A 13 -28.88 32.01 8.26
N GLY A 14 -28.58 33.31 8.33
CA GLY A 14 -27.23 33.81 8.05
C GLY A 14 -26.17 33.19 8.96
N LEU A 15 -26.49 33.02 10.25
CA LEU A 15 -25.60 32.38 11.22
C LEU A 15 -25.38 30.88 10.91
N LEU A 16 -26.42 30.19 10.44
CA LEU A 16 -26.34 28.79 10.02
C LEU A 16 -25.57 28.62 8.71
N VAL A 17 -25.77 29.47 7.70
CA VAL A 17 -24.99 29.44 6.44
C VAL A 17 -23.50 29.62 6.77
N ALA A 18 -23.16 30.67 7.53
CA ALA A 18 -21.79 30.93 7.95
C ALA A 18 -21.19 29.78 8.77
N GLY A 19 -21.99 29.19 9.66
CA GLY A 19 -21.58 28.03 10.47
C GLY A 19 -21.36 26.76 9.64
N ILE A 20 -22.19 26.49 8.64
CA ILE A 20 -22.05 25.35 7.73
C ILE A 20 -20.82 25.54 6.84
N MET A 21 -20.67 26.72 6.23
CA MET A 21 -19.53 27.04 5.38
C MET A 21 -18.20 26.98 6.15
N GLY A 22 -18.18 27.50 7.38
CA GLY A 22 -17.01 27.41 8.25
C GLY A 22 -16.66 25.97 8.66
N ASN A 23 -17.68 25.16 9.00
CA ASN A 23 -17.45 23.76 9.37
C ASN A 23 -17.03 22.91 8.17
N LEU A 24 -17.71 23.04 7.03
CA LEU A 24 -17.37 22.31 5.81
C LEU A 24 -16.00 22.72 5.25
N GLY A 25 -15.66 24.02 5.25
CA GLY A 25 -14.32 24.49 4.88
C GLY A 25 -13.24 23.88 5.76
N GLY A 26 -13.43 23.90 7.09
CA GLY A 26 -12.52 23.26 8.03
C GLY A 26 -12.41 21.75 7.83
N LEU A 27 -13.50 21.06 7.47
CA LEU A 27 -13.48 19.64 7.14
C LEU A 27 -12.75 19.35 5.83
N PHE A 28 -12.89 20.19 4.80
CA PHE A 28 -12.19 20.01 3.53
C PHE A 28 -10.68 20.21 3.68
N ASP A 29 -10.25 21.24 4.42
CA ASP A 29 -8.83 21.45 4.72
C ASP A 29 -8.24 20.29 5.53
N ASN A 30 -8.99 19.81 6.51
CA ASN A 30 -8.56 18.70 7.35
C ASN A 30 -8.51 17.37 6.58
N VAL A 31 -9.51 17.08 5.74
CA VAL A 31 -9.53 15.88 4.88
C VAL A 31 -8.38 15.91 3.88
N ASN A 32 -8.11 17.05 3.24
CA ASN A 32 -7.01 17.17 2.29
C ASN A 32 -5.64 16.96 2.96
N ALA A 33 -5.44 17.52 4.17
CA ALA A 33 -4.23 17.27 4.96
C ALA A 33 -4.11 15.80 5.39
N GLN A 34 -5.19 15.22 5.92
CA GLN A 34 -5.21 13.83 6.39
C GLN A 34 -5.01 12.82 5.25
N VAL A 35 -5.62 13.02 4.08
CA VAL A 35 -5.43 12.16 2.91
C VAL A 35 -4.00 12.24 2.38
N GLY A 36 -3.39 13.44 2.39
CA GLY A 36 -1.97 13.60 2.08
C GLY A 36 -1.06 12.85 3.05
N GLU A 37 -1.36 12.92 4.35
CA GLU A 37 -0.60 12.21 5.38
C GLU A 37 -0.80 10.68 5.30
N ILE A 38 -2.03 10.21 5.05
CA ILE A 38 -2.33 8.78 4.84
C ILE A 38 -1.59 8.26 3.61
N ALA A 39 -1.58 9.02 2.51
CA ALA A 39 -0.87 8.64 1.29
C ALA A 39 0.64 8.48 1.54
N ASP A 40 1.24 9.41 2.28
CA ASP A 40 2.65 9.35 2.63
C ASP A 40 2.96 8.13 3.51
N GLN A 41 2.12 7.88 4.52
CA GLN A 41 2.30 6.74 5.42
C GLN A 41 2.05 5.39 4.74
N VAL A 42 1.03 5.26 3.90
CA VAL A 42 0.77 4.04 3.09
C VAL A 42 1.89 3.82 2.08
N GLY A 43 2.50 4.90 1.60
CA GLY A 43 3.65 4.88 0.72
C GLY A 43 4.98 4.62 1.41
N THR A 44 5.10 4.62 2.74
CA THR A 44 6.42 4.44 3.37
C THR A 44 7.01 3.06 3.11
N ALA A 45 8.20 3.02 2.48
CA ALA A 45 8.92 1.78 2.26
C ALA A 45 9.34 1.17 3.60
N PRO A 46 9.50 -0.16 3.69
CA PRO A 46 10.03 -0.83 4.88
C PRO A 46 11.40 -0.30 5.34
N ALA A 47 12.19 0.27 4.43
CA ALA A 47 13.47 0.92 4.74
C ALA A 47 13.31 2.29 5.41
N ALA A 48 12.30 3.06 5.00
CA ALA A 48 11.99 4.38 5.54
C ALA A 48 11.20 4.30 6.85
N TRP A 49 10.44 3.21 7.04
CA TRP A 49 9.61 3.01 8.23
C TRP A 49 10.44 2.77 9.51
N ASN A 50 11.44 1.90 9.45
CA ASN A 50 12.39 1.74 10.56
C ASN A 50 13.75 1.25 10.07
N ALA A 51 14.72 2.17 10.02
CA ALA A 51 16.07 1.89 9.53
C ALA A 51 16.78 0.77 10.34
N GLY A 52 16.51 0.66 11.65
CA GLY A 52 17.11 -0.36 12.50
C GLY A 52 16.59 -1.77 12.21
N VAL A 53 15.27 -1.94 12.12
CA VAL A 53 14.63 -3.22 11.76
C VAL A 53 14.97 -3.62 10.34
N PHE A 54 14.98 -2.66 9.40
CA PHE A 54 15.37 -2.90 8.02
C PHE A 54 16.83 -3.35 7.90
N SER A 55 17.75 -2.67 8.59
CA SER A 55 19.16 -3.05 8.63
C SER A 55 19.36 -4.45 9.19
N MET A 56 18.67 -4.80 10.27
CA MET A 56 18.72 -6.15 10.85
C MET A 56 18.23 -7.21 9.86
N ILE A 57 17.12 -6.97 9.15
CA ILE A 57 16.58 -7.92 8.16
C ILE A 57 17.51 -8.06 6.96
N ARG A 58 18.05 -6.93 6.47
CA ARG A 58 19.03 -6.94 5.38
C ARG A 58 20.27 -7.73 5.77
N GLN A 59 20.81 -7.47 6.96
CA GLN A 59 21.96 -8.18 7.49
C GLN A 59 21.69 -9.69 7.58
N LEU A 60 20.54 -10.10 8.13
CA LEU A 60 20.16 -11.53 8.16
C LEU A 60 20.01 -12.12 6.76
N SER A 61 19.43 -11.37 5.82
CA SER A 61 19.28 -11.80 4.43
C SER A 61 20.63 -12.03 3.75
N GLU A 62 21.56 -11.08 3.88
CA GLU A 62 22.87 -11.13 3.23
C GLU A 62 23.82 -12.12 3.91
N THR A 63 23.72 -12.30 5.23
CA THR A 63 24.67 -13.14 6.00
C THR A 63 24.20 -14.56 6.26
N VAL A 64 22.89 -14.81 6.32
CA VAL A 64 22.34 -16.13 6.66
C VAL A 64 21.55 -16.72 5.50
N ILE A 65 20.59 -15.97 4.96
CA ILE A 65 19.66 -16.49 3.94
C ILE A 65 20.39 -16.74 2.62
N LEU A 66 21.19 -15.78 2.15
CA LEU A 66 21.89 -15.87 0.86
C LEU A 66 22.90 -17.03 0.82
N PRO A 67 23.75 -17.27 1.84
CA PRO A 67 24.61 -18.45 1.87
C PRO A 67 23.86 -19.77 1.90
N ILE A 68 22.77 -19.89 2.68
CA ILE A 68 21.96 -21.11 2.74
C ILE A 68 21.31 -21.39 1.38
N ALA A 69 20.74 -20.35 0.75
CA ALA A 69 20.15 -20.47 -0.57
C ALA A 69 21.20 -20.86 -1.63
N GLY A 70 22.42 -20.31 -1.53
CA GLY A 70 23.56 -20.69 -2.35
C GLY A 70 23.91 -22.18 -2.22
N LEU A 71 23.99 -22.70 -1.00
CA LEU A 71 24.25 -24.13 -0.75
C LEU A 71 23.17 -25.03 -1.37
N VAL A 72 21.88 -24.71 -1.15
CA VAL A 72 20.77 -25.48 -1.73
C VAL A 72 20.82 -25.42 -3.25
N LEU A 73 21.09 -24.25 -3.83
CA LEU A 73 21.24 -24.09 -5.27
C LEU A 73 22.39 -24.95 -5.81
N THR A 74 23.54 -24.97 -5.14
CA THR A 74 24.65 -25.87 -5.53
C THR A 74 24.21 -27.32 -5.54
N PHE A 75 23.50 -27.80 -4.51
CA PHE A 75 22.99 -29.17 -4.47
C PHE A 75 22.02 -29.49 -5.64
N VAL A 76 21.08 -28.58 -5.93
CA VAL A 76 20.12 -28.76 -7.03
C VAL A 76 20.84 -28.77 -8.39
N MET A 77 21.78 -27.85 -8.62
CA MET A 77 22.51 -27.79 -9.89
C MET A 77 23.44 -29.00 -10.07
N CYS A 78 24.07 -29.50 -9.01
CA CYS A 78 24.85 -30.74 -9.06
C CYS A 78 23.97 -31.96 -9.39
N TYR A 79 22.78 -32.06 -8.80
CA TYR A 79 21.84 -33.13 -9.11
C TYR A 79 21.39 -33.09 -10.58
N GLU A 80 21.03 -31.90 -11.08
CA GLU A 80 20.64 -31.70 -12.48
C GLU A 80 21.80 -32.06 -13.44
N LEU A 81 23.04 -31.71 -13.10
CA LEU A 81 24.22 -32.06 -13.90
C LEU A 81 24.44 -33.58 -13.96
N ILE A 82 24.29 -34.28 -12.84
CA ILE A 82 24.42 -35.74 -12.76
C ILE A 82 23.34 -36.41 -13.62
N GLN A 83 22.10 -35.93 -13.55
CA GLN A 83 21.00 -36.46 -14.39
C GLN A 83 21.30 -36.29 -15.88
N LEU A 84 21.73 -35.10 -16.31
CA LEU A 84 22.12 -34.84 -17.69
C LEU A 84 23.26 -35.76 -18.16
N LEU A 85 24.22 -36.06 -17.27
CA LEU A 85 25.32 -37.00 -17.53
C LEU A 85 24.84 -38.46 -17.65
N ILE A 86 23.95 -38.92 -16.77
CA ILE A 86 23.45 -40.30 -16.77
C ILE A 86 22.55 -40.57 -17.98
N GLU A 87 21.65 -39.64 -18.32
CA GLU A 87 20.77 -39.76 -19.49
C GLU A 87 21.54 -39.77 -20.81
N ARG A 88 22.72 -39.13 -20.84
CA ARG A 88 23.61 -39.08 -22.01
C ARG A 88 24.80 -40.03 -21.92
N ASN A 89 24.83 -40.93 -20.94
CA ASN A 89 25.83 -41.99 -20.79
C ASN A 89 25.60 -43.14 -21.80
N ASN A 90 25.47 -42.78 -23.07
CA ASN A 90 25.58 -43.70 -24.21
C ASN A 90 26.67 -43.25 -25.21
N LEU A 91 27.54 -42.31 -24.81
CA LEU A 91 28.79 -41.86 -25.46
C LEU A 91 28.78 -41.56 -26.98
N HIS A 92 27.63 -41.59 -27.67
CA HIS A 92 27.60 -41.43 -29.12
C HIS A 92 27.31 -40.00 -29.58
N ASP A 93 26.62 -39.17 -28.78
CA ASP A 93 26.32 -37.77 -29.11
C ASP A 93 26.29 -36.88 -27.85
N ILE A 94 27.46 -36.35 -27.46
CA ILE A 94 27.55 -35.30 -26.44
C ILE A 94 27.05 -33.99 -27.06
N ASP A 95 25.77 -33.68 -26.82
CA ASP A 95 25.13 -32.44 -27.25
C ASP A 95 25.62 -31.26 -26.38
N THR A 96 26.68 -30.56 -26.83
CA THR A 96 27.30 -29.41 -26.13
C THR A 96 26.31 -28.28 -25.87
N TRP A 97 25.25 -28.18 -26.66
CA TRP A 97 24.19 -27.18 -26.49
C TRP A 97 23.42 -27.36 -25.17
N ILE A 98 23.25 -28.59 -24.71
CA ILE A 98 22.53 -28.88 -23.46
C ILE A 98 23.34 -28.44 -22.24
N PHE A 99 24.67 -28.61 -22.29
CA PHE A 99 25.58 -28.12 -21.26
C PHE A 99 25.63 -26.59 -21.23
N PHE A 100 25.59 -25.94 -22.40
CA PHE A 100 25.51 -24.48 -22.46
C PHE A 100 24.22 -23.95 -21.81
N LYS A 101 23.06 -24.57 -22.08
CA LYS A 101 21.80 -24.21 -21.41
C LYS A 101 21.86 -24.41 -19.90
N TRP A 102 22.50 -25.48 -19.43
CA TRP A 102 22.69 -25.72 -18.00
C TRP A 102 23.57 -24.64 -17.37
N ILE A 103 24.72 -24.30 -17.98
CA ILE A 103 25.60 -23.21 -17.52
C ILE A 103 24.82 -21.89 -17.48
N PHE A 104 24.09 -21.56 -18.54
CA PHE A 104 23.27 -20.34 -18.58
C PHE A 104 22.21 -20.32 -17.47
N LYS A 105 21.52 -21.45 -17.25
CA LYS A 105 20.55 -21.61 -16.16
C LYS A 105 21.19 -21.38 -14.78
N THR A 106 22.37 -21.96 -14.51
CA THR A 106 23.11 -21.74 -13.25
C THR A 106 23.45 -20.26 -13.07
N PHE A 107 23.93 -19.60 -14.13
CA PHE A 107 24.33 -18.20 -14.10
C PHE A 107 23.15 -17.28 -13.80
N CYS A 108 22.03 -17.44 -14.51
CA CYS A 108 20.81 -16.68 -14.24
C CYS A 108 20.29 -16.92 -12.82
N ALA A 109 20.33 -18.17 -12.33
CA ALA A 109 19.86 -18.50 -10.99
C ALA A 109 20.71 -17.83 -9.89
N ILE A 110 22.04 -17.80 -10.06
CA ILE A 110 22.95 -17.09 -9.14
C ILE A 110 22.73 -15.58 -9.20
N LEU A 111 22.50 -15.01 -10.38
CA LEU A 111 22.26 -13.58 -10.57
C LEU A 111 20.99 -13.14 -9.83
N ILE A 112 19.89 -13.89 -9.98
CA ILE A 112 18.61 -13.62 -9.31
C ILE A 112 18.77 -13.78 -7.79
N LEU A 113 19.41 -14.86 -7.33
CA LEU A 113 19.63 -15.12 -5.91
C LEU A 113 20.46 -14.01 -5.25
N SER A 114 21.55 -13.59 -5.90
CA SER A 114 22.43 -12.54 -5.38
C SER A 114 21.76 -11.16 -5.33
N ASN A 115 20.77 -10.92 -6.18
CA ASN A 115 20.04 -9.65 -6.26
C ASN A 115 18.63 -9.71 -5.65
N THR A 116 18.26 -10.78 -4.95
CA THR A 116 16.89 -10.98 -4.46
C THR A 116 16.42 -9.82 -3.57
N PHE A 117 17.27 -9.32 -2.68
CA PHE A 117 16.93 -8.18 -1.82
C PHE A 117 16.71 -6.88 -2.61
N ASN A 118 17.54 -6.63 -3.63
CA ASN A 118 17.41 -5.46 -4.50
C ASN A 118 16.12 -5.52 -5.33
N ILE A 119 15.74 -6.72 -5.80
CA ILE A 119 14.49 -6.94 -6.54
C ILE A 119 13.29 -6.66 -5.64
N VAL A 120 13.28 -7.18 -4.42
CA VAL A 120 12.20 -6.93 -3.45
C VAL A 120 12.07 -5.43 -3.15
N MET A 121 13.19 -4.72 -2.98
CA MET A 121 13.17 -3.27 -2.81
C MET A 121 12.61 -2.54 -4.04
N GLY A 122 12.98 -2.93 -5.26
CA GLY A 122 12.41 -2.34 -6.47
C GLY A 122 10.89 -2.55 -6.62
N VAL A 123 10.36 -3.68 -6.13
CA VAL A 123 8.90 -3.91 -6.09
C VAL A 123 8.23 -2.97 -5.09
N PHE A 124 8.85 -2.70 -3.95
CA PHE A 124 8.34 -1.69 -3.01
C PHE A 124 8.32 -0.31 -3.64
N ASP A 125 9.40 0.12 -4.31
CA ASP A 125 9.47 1.43 -4.99
C ASP A 125 8.38 1.56 -6.06
N MET A 126 8.11 0.49 -6.83
CA MET A 126 6.99 0.46 -7.78
C MET A 126 5.64 0.61 -7.07
N ALA A 127 5.41 -0.09 -5.96
CA ALA A 127 4.20 0.06 -5.18
C ALA A 127 4.03 1.50 -4.64
N GLN A 128 5.12 2.14 -4.19
CA GLN A 128 5.09 3.54 -3.77
C GLN A 128 4.64 4.47 -4.90
N SER A 129 5.18 4.30 -6.11
CA SER A 129 4.79 5.12 -7.27
C SER A 129 3.29 5.02 -7.58
N VAL A 130 2.70 3.82 -7.45
CA VAL A 130 1.27 3.60 -7.67
C VAL A 130 0.43 4.25 -6.57
N VAL A 131 0.90 4.18 -5.32
CA VAL A 131 0.25 4.86 -4.18
C VAL A 131 0.30 6.37 -4.35
N GLN A 132 1.43 6.94 -4.75
CA GLN A 132 1.57 8.37 -4.99
C GLN A 132 0.69 8.86 -6.15
N GLN A 133 0.60 8.10 -7.24
CA GLN A 133 -0.33 8.42 -8.33
C GLN A 133 -1.80 8.36 -7.87
N SER A 134 -2.15 7.35 -7.08
CA SER A 134 -3.50 7.22 -6.52
C SER A 134 -3.82 8.36 -5.56
N ALA A 135 -2.85 8.75 -4.72
CA ALA A 135 -2.97 9.88 -3.82
C ALA A 135 -3.13 11.21 -4.55
N GLY A 136 -2.36 11.44 -5.63
CA GLY A 136 -2.48 12.62 -6.47
C GLY A 136 -3.84 12.73 -7.16
N LEU A 137 -4.41 11.59 -7.60
CA LEU A 137 -5.77 11.55 -8.14
C LEU A 137 -6.83 11.84 -7.07
N ILE A 138 -6.66 11.32 -5.86
CA ILE A 138 -7.57 11.58 -4.74
C ILE A 138 -7.48 13.05 -4.35
N GLN A 139 -6.29 13.63 -4.18
CA GLN A 139 -6.13 15.05 -3.87
C GLN A 139 -6.72 15.94 -4.98
N GLY A 140 -6.44 15.65 -6.26
CA GLY A 140 -7.01 16.40 -7.38
C GLY A 140 -8.53 16.25 -7.54
N SER A 141 -9.13 15.16 -7.06
CA SER A 141 -10.59 14.95 -7.06
C SER A 141 -11.27 15.48 -5.80
N THR A 142 -10.50 15.77 -4.75
CA THR A 142 -10.98 16.34 -3.47
C THR A 142 -10.65 17.84 -3.35
N GLU A 143 -9.98 18.40 -4.37
CA GLU A 143 -9.74 19.84 -4.48
C GLU A 143 -11.06 20.54 -4.80
N ILE A 144 -11.68 21.10 -3.77
CA ILE A 144 -12.88 21.93 -3.92
C ILE A 144 -12.42 23.35 -4.23
N THR A 145 -12.77 23.84 -5.42
CA THR A 145 -12.41 25.18 -5.86
C THR A 145 -13.24 26.26 -5.15
N PRO A 146 -12.72 27.50 -5.05
CA PRO A 146 -13.47 28.63 -4.48
C PRO A 146 -14.83 28.87 -5.15
N ASP A 147 -14.94 28.58 -6.45
CA ASP A 147 -16.19 28.69 -7.20
C ASP A 147 -17.24 27.67 -6.73
N MET A 148 -16.82 26.44 -6.38
CA MET A 148 -17.73 25.44 -5.81
C MET A 148 -18.21 25.83 -4.41
N LEU A 149 -17.36 26.49 -3.62
CA LEU A 149 -17.75 27.04 -2.31
C LEU A 149 -18.76 28.19 -2.47
N ALA A 150 -18.57 29.07 -3.45
CA ALA A 150 -19.51 30.15 -3.75
C ALA A 150 -20.87 29.63 -4.24
N ASP A 151 -20.88 28.59 -5.08
CA ASP A 151 -22.11 27.91 -5.52
C ASP A 151 -22.81 27.20 -4.36
N MET A 152 -22.06 26.60 -3.42
CA MET A 152 -22.61 26.01 -2.21
C MET A 152 -23.23 27.06 -1.28
N GLU A 153 -22.57 28.21 -1.08
CA GLU A 153 -23.11 29.33 -0.30
C GLU A 153 -24.43 29.83 -0.90
N THR A 154 -24.45 30.05 -2.22
CA THR A 154 -25.66 30.50 -2.95
C THR A 154 -26.82 29.50 -2.81
N GLN A 155 -26.53 28.20 -2.85
CA GLN A 155 -27.54 27.17 -2.63
C GLN A 155 -28.02 27.12 -1.18
N LEU A 156 -27.12 27.26 -0.20
CA LEU A 156 -27.48 27.29 1.22
C LEU A 156 -28.34 28.50 1.56
N GLU A 157 -28.08 29.68 0.99
CA GLU A 157 -28.91 30.87 1.17
C GLU A 157 -30.33 30.69 0.62
N ALA A 158 -30.47 29.95 -0.48
CA ALA A 158 -31.77 29.63 -1.08
C ALA A 158 -32.60 28.60 -0.29
N MET A 159 -32.00 27.88 0.67
CA MET A 159 -32.69 26.85 1.46
C MET A 159 -33.48 27.45 2.63
N GLU A 160 -34.54 26.76 3.05
CA GLU A 160 -35.30 27.13 4.24
C GLU A 160 -34.53 26.85 5.55
N LEU A 161 -34.93 27.53 6.62
CA LEU A 161 -34.25 27.50 7.92
C LEU A 161 -34.23 26.10 8.57
N GLY A 162 -35.29 25.31 8.37
CA GLY A 162 -35.38 23.92 8.85
C GLY A 162 -34.33 22.99 8.23
N PRO A 163 -34.25 22.89 6.90
CA PRO A 163 -33.18 22.16 6.20
C PRO A 163 -31.76 22.61 6.57
N LEU A 164 -31.52 23.92 6.75
CA LEU A 164 -30.21 24.42 7.21
C LEU A 164 -29.80 23.87 8.56
N LEU A 165 -30.70 23.85 9.54
CA LEU A 165 -30.42 23.28 10.86
C LEU A 165 -30.06 21.79 10.77
N GLY A 166 -30.74 21.05 9.90
CA GLY A 166 -30.45 19.64 9.63
C GLY A 166 -29.07 19.44 9.01
N LEU A 167 -28.73 20.22 7.98
CA LEU A 167 -27.41 20.20 7.34
C LEU A 167 -26.29 20.60 8.28
N TRP A 168 -26.52 21.60 9.13
CA TRP A 168 -25.55 22.02 10.14
C TRP A 168 -25.24 20.89 11.12
N LEU A 169 -26.26 20.23 11.69
CA LEU A 169 -26.07 19.06 12.56
C LEU A 169 -25.41 17.87 11.83
N GLN A 170 -25.81 17.62 10.58
CA GLN A 170 -25.23 16.54 9.76
C GLN A 170 -23.75 16.80 9.47
N SER A 171 -23.35 18.06 9.18
CA SER A 171 -21.96 18.43 8.91
C SER A 171 -21.04 18.12 10.11
N PHE A 172 -21.51 18.33 11.34
CA PHE A 172 -20.80 17.93 12.56
C PHE A 172 -20.60 16.41 12.66
N PHE A 173 -21.63 15.62 12.35
CA PHE A 173 -21.55 14.16 12.34
C PHE A 173 -20.57 13.63 11.28
N VAL A 174 -20.56 14.23 10.09
CA VAL A 174 -19.61 13.86 9.02
C VAL A 174 -18.18 14.15 9.46
N GLY A 175 -17.93 15.30 10.09
CA GLY A 175 -16.61 15.64 10.60
C GLY A 175 -16.06 14.67 11.65
N PHE A 176 -16.92 14.26 12.58
CA PHE A 176 -16.56 13.25 13.58
C PHE A 176 -16.25 11.88 12.92
N THR A 177 -17.07 11.47 11.97
CA THR A 177 -16.91 10.20 11.26
C THR A 177 -15.62 10.16 10.44
N MET A 178 -15.23 11.26 9.79
CA MET A 178 -13.98 11.34 9.03
C MET A 178 -12.74 11.21 9.92
N THR A 179 -12.75 11.88 11.08
CA THR A 179 -11.66 11.75 12.06
C THR A 179 -11.51 10.30 12.55
N ALA A 180 -12.64 9.61 12.79
CA ALA A 180 -12.62 8.20 13.19
C ALA A 180 -12.08 7.28 12.07
N LEU A 181 -12.47 7.53 10.81
CA LEU A 181 -11.98 6.78 9.65
C LEU A 181 -10.46 6.91 9.49
N ASN A 182 -9.90 8.11 9.65
CA ASN A 182 -8.45 8.31 9.61
C ASN A 182 -7.72 7.41 10.64
N ILE A 183 -8.19 7.41 11.89
CA ILE A 183 -7.60 6.57 12.95
C ILE A 183 -7.66 5.08 12.57
N VAL A 184 -8.78 4.61 12.02
CA VAL A 184 -8.92 3.21 11.60
C VAL A 184 -7.96 2.85 10.46
N ILE A 185 -7.82 3.73 9.46
CA ILE A 185 -6.89 3.53 8.35
C ILE A 185 -5.45 3.45 8.87
N PHE A 186 -5.06 4.38 9.76
CA PHE A 186 -3.75 4.37 10.40
C PHE A 186 -3.46 3.02 11.08
N VAL A 187 -4.40 2.50 11.88
CA VAL A 187 -4.22 1.20 12.56
C VAL A 187 -4.06 0.04 11.57
N ILE A 188 -4.83 0.00 10.48
CA ILE A 188 -4.75 -1.06 9.48
C ILE A 188 -3.39 -1.03 8.76
N VAL A 189 -2.90 0.14 8.37
CA VAL A 189 -1.63 0.30 7.65
C VAL A 189 -0.45 -0.12 8.53
N TYR A 190 -0.41 0.34 9.78
CA TYR A 190 0.61 -0.10 10.75
C TYR A 190 0.52 -1.60 11.05
N GLY A 191 -0.70 -2.16 11.12
CA GLY A 191 -0.91 -3.60 11.25
C GLY A 191 -0.30 -4.40 10.09
N ARG A 192 -0.53 -3.96 8.84
CA ARG A 192 0.04 -4.61 7.65
C ARG A 192 1.56 -4.57 7.60
N MET A 193 2.18 -3.47 8.04
CA MET A 193 3.64 -3.40 8.12
C MET A 193 4.20 -4.46 9.08
N ILE A 194 3.58 -4.61 10.26
CA ILE A 194 3.96 -5.63 11.24
C ILE A 194 3.75 -7.05 10.69
N GLU A 195 2.66 -7.30 9.95
CA GLU A 195 2.43 -8.59 9.27
C GLU A 195 3.52 -8.91 8.24
N ILE A 196 3.93 -7.95 7.40
CA ILE A 196 5.01 -8.12 6.43
C ILE A 196 6.34 -8.45 7.14
N TYR A 197 6.64 -7.80 8.26
CA TYR A 197 7.82 -8.11 9.07
C TYR A 197 7.76 -9.51 9.70
N ARG A 198 6.58 -9.98 10.11
CA ARG A 198 6.38 -11.35 10.61
C ARG A 198 6.46 -12.40 9.50
N ALA A 199 5.86 -12.13 8.35
CA ALA A 199 5.90 -13.01 7.18
C ALA A 199 7.32 -13.19 6.66
N SER A 200 8.10 -12.10 6.59
CA SER A 200 9.53 -12.15 6.22
C SER A 200 10.35 -13.03 7.17
N ARG A 201 10.11 -12.95 8.49
CA ARG A 201 10.76 -13.84 9.48
C ARG A 201 10.30 -15.29 9.35
N SER A 202 9.01 -15.52 9.11
CA SER A 202 8.46 -16.88 8.96
C SER A 202 8.94 -17.55 7.67
N ALA A 203 9.07 -16.81 6.57
CA ALA A 203 9.64 -17.31 5.32
C ALA A 203 11.13 -17.69 5.47
N ALA A 204 11.88 -16.95 6.31
CA ALA A 204 13.28 -17.25 6.61
C ALA A 204 13.48 -18.52 7.46
N PHE A 205 12.55 -18.85 8.37
CA PHE A 205 12.66 -20.02 9.25
C PHE A 205 11.87 -21.24 8.78
N HIS A 206 10.71 -21.07 8.12
CA HIS A 206 9.83 -22.15 7.67
C HIS A 206 9.31 -21.89 6.23
N PRO A 207 10.04 -22.31 5.18
CA PRO A 207 9.59 -22.15 3.79
C PRO A 207 8.30 -22.90 3.44
N LYS A 208 7.85 -23.83 4.31
CA LYS A 208 6.58 -24.57 4.14
C LYS A 208 5.34 -23.80 4.61
N ALA A 209 5.47 -22.75 5.43
CA ALA A 209 4.33 -21.95 5.89
C ALA A 209 3.79 -21.01 4.79
N VAL A 210 4.65 -20.59 3.85
CA VAL A 210 4.26 -19.75 2.69
C VAL A 210 3.46 -20.56 1.65
N ARG A 211 3.61 -21.89 1.62
CA ARG A 211 2.82 -22.79 0.74
C ARG A 211 1.34 -22.89 1.14
N GLY A 212 0.97 -22.41 2.33
CA GLY A 212 -0.43 -22.37 2.77
C GLY A 212 -1.19 -21.15 2.28
N HIS A 213 -0.49 -20.05 1.95
CA HIS A 213 -1.12 -18.77 1.61
C HIS A 213 -1.07 -18.43 0.12
N PHE A 214 -0.04 -18.91 -0.60
CA PHE A 214 -0.04 -18.96 -2.06
C PHE A 214 -0.25 -20.42 -2.48
N GLY A 215 -1.31 -20.63 -3.25
CA GLY A 215 -1.92 -21.93 -3.55
C GLY A 215 -0.95 -23.11 -3.69
N ASN A 216 -1.38 -24.23 -3.11
CA ASN A 216 -0.81 -25.55 -3.26
C ASN A 216 -0.33 -25.80 -4.72
N PRO A 217 0.99 -25.98 -4.96
CA PRO A 217 1.52 -26.28 -6.29
C PRO A 217 1.03 -27.61 -6.85
N ALA A 218 0.38 -28.46 -6.04
CA ALA A 218 -0.16 -29.75 -6.48
C ALA A 218 -1.41 -29.63 -7.38
N LEU A 219 -1.95 -28.42 -7.61
CA LEU A 219 -3.02 -28.18 -8.58
C LEU A 219 -2.52 -27.68 -9.95
N ALA A 220 -1.22 -27.38 -10.11
CA ALA A 220 -0.63 -26.97 -11.38
C ALA A 220 -0.14 -28.16 -12.24
N SER A 221 -0.29 -29.39 -11.75
CA SER A 221 -0.04 -30.62 -12.51
C SER A 221 -1.34 -31.43 -12.66
N ARG A 222 -2.27 -30.89 -13.44
CA ARG A 222 -3.28 -31.65 -14.17
C ARG A 222 -3.49 -31.02 -15.53
#